data_AF-A0A958C8P0-F1
#
_entry.id   AF-A0A958C8P0-F1
#
_cell.length_a   1.000
_cell.length_b   1.000
_cell.length_c   1.000
_cell.angle_alpha   90.00
_cell.angle_beta   90.00
_cell.angle_gamma   90.00
#
_symmetry.space_group_name_H-M   'P 1'
#
loop_
_entity.id
_entity.type
_entity.pdbx_description
1 polymer ?
#
loop_
_entity_poly.entity_id
_entity_poly.type
_entity_poly.pdbx_seq_one_letter_code
_entity_poly.pdbx_strand_id
1 'polypeptide(L)'
;MVAEQPTPRQLNVELPNDLTATYANFAIISHSPHEVVVDFAQMLPGMPKAKVQTRVLLTPANAKMLWQALGQNIAKYERRFGKIGAQQAGGFDPKSGILGGMQWTVGGDDSGDEPEPDTDAPEKETS
;
A
#
# COMPACT_ATOMS: atom_id res chain seq x y z
N MET A 1 -41.16 -31.79 -9.01
CA MET A 1 -40.75 -30.56 -8.30
C MET A 1 -39.58 -29.98 -9.08
N VAL A 2 -39.75 -28.84 -9.74
CA VAL A 2 -38.67 -28.18 -10.50
C VAL A 2 -37.99 -27.21 -9.55
N ALA A 3 -36.68 -27.38 -9.33
CA ALA A 3 -35.91 -26.47 -8.48
C ALA A 3 -35.77 -25.12 -9.20
N GLU A 4 -36.21 -24.06 -8.54
CA GLU A 4 -36.04 -22.68 -9.01
C GLU A 4 -34.55 -22.33 -8.93
N GLN A 5 -33.92 -22.09 -10.09
CA GLN A 5 -32.52 -21.67 -10.14
C GLN A 5 -32.43 -20.22 -9.66
N PRO A 6 -31.52 -19.89 -8.72
CA PRO A 6 -31.39 -18.52 -8.22
C PRO A 6 -30.94 -17.62 -9.37
N THR A 7 -31.79 -16.69 -9.78
CA THR A 7 -31.47 -15.67 -10.77
C THR A 7 -30.30 -14.81 -10.25
N PRO A 8 -29.24 -14.62 -11.05
CA PRO A 8 -28.12 -13.78 -10.63
C PRO A 8 -28.62 -12.34 -10.44
N ARG A 9 -28.58 -11.86 -9.19
CA ARG A 9 -28.87 -10.45 -8.88
C ARG A 9 -27.85 -9.57 -9.60
N GLN A 10 -28.32 -8.80 -10.57
CA GLN A 10 -27.52 -7.73 -11.17
C GLN A 10 -27.42 -6.59 -10.16
N LEU A 11 -26.21 -6.33 -9.68
CA LEU A 11 -25.94 -5.18 -8.83
C LEU A 11 -25.87 -3.94 -9.73
N ASN A 12 -26.85 -3.05 -9.62
CA ASN A 12 -26.76 -1.73 -10.23
C ASN A 12 -25.84 -0.88 -9.36
N VAL A 13 -24.69 -0.48 -9.91
CA VAL A 13 -23.72 0.38 -9.23
C VAL A 13 -23.86 1.78 -9.78
N GLU A 14 -24.27 2.72 -8.95
CA GLU A 14 -24.35 4.13 -9.30
C GLU A 14 -23.01 4.81 -9.01
N LEU A 15 -22.52 5.59 -9.98
CA LEU A 15 -21.35 6.44 -9.83
C LEU A 15 -21.83 7.87 -9.60
N PRO A 16 -21.54 8.48 -8.43
CA PRO A 16 -21.87 9.87 -8.19
C PRO A 16 -21.21 10.78 -9.24
N ASN A 17 -21.92 11.81 -9.69
CA ASN A 17 -21.43 12.74 -10.71
C ASN A 17 -20.24 13.59 -10.24
N ASP A 18 -20.10 13.78 -8.93
CA ASP A 18 -19.05 14.54 -8.26
C ASP A 18 -17.88 13.66 -7.77
N LEU A 19 -17.91 12.35 -8.09
CA LEU A 19 -16.84 11.44 -7.72
C LEU A 19 -15.54 11.80 -8.45
N THR A 20 -14.55 12.24 -7.68
CA THR A 20 -13.24 12.59 -8.22
C THR A 20 -12.29 11.40 -8.16
N ALA A 21 -11.71 11.04 -9.31
CA ALA A 21 -10.67 10.03 -9.37
C ALA A 21 -9.39 10.54 -8.69
N THR A 22 -8.80 9.70 -7.84
CA THR A 22 -7.55 10.00 -7.14
C THR A 22 -6.42 9.14 -7.69
N TYR A 23 -5.34 9.78 -8.13
CA TYR A 23 -4.12 9.07 -8.54
C TYR A 23 -3.34 8.59 -7.30
N ALA A 24 -2.75 7.40 -7.39
CA ALA A 24 -1.81 6.89 -6.40
C ALA A 24 -0.74 6.05 -7.09
N ASN A 25 0.50 6.14 -6.60
CA ASN A 25 1.63 5.36 -7.13
C ASN A 25 2.13 4.28 -6.18
N PHE A 26 1.63 4.24 -4.94
CA PHE A 26 1.78 3.11 -4.03
C PHE A 26 0.62 3.07 -3.02
N ALA A 27 0.54 1.96 -2.28
CA ALA A 27 -0.43 1.80 -1.21
C ALA A 27 0.24 1.20 0.03
N ILE A 28 -0.22 1.63 1.19
CA ILE A 28 0.17 1.13 2.51
C ILE A 28 -0.99 0.29 3.03
N ILE A 29 -0.70 -0.92 3.48
CA ILE A 29 -1.73 -1.84 3.99
C ILE A 29 -1.39 -2.23 5.42
N SER A 30 -2.30 -1.93 6.34
CA SER A 30 -2.26 -2.37 7.72
C SER A 30 -3.56 -3.12 8.06
N HIS A 31 -3.55 -3.93 9.12
CA HIS A 31 -4.72 -4.71 9.48
C HIS A 31 -4.76 -5.05 10.98
N SER A 32 -5.97 -5.36 11.42
CA SER A 32 -6.31 -6.01 12.68
C SER A 32 -7.18 -7.25 12.38
N PRO A 33 -7.58 -8.04 13.39
CA PRO A 33 -8.56 -9.11 13.19
C PRO A 33 -9.92 -8.63 12.65
N HIS A 34 -10.25 -7.35 12.81
CA HIS A 34 -11.56 -6.79 12.47
C HIS A 34 -11.55 -5.92 11.21
N GLU A 35 -10.41 -5.31 10.88
CA GLU A 35 -10.33 -4.33 9.79
C GLU A 35 -9.02 -4.47 9.01
N VAL A 36 -9.10 -4.18 7.72
CA VAL A 36 -7.97 -3.99 6.81
C VAL A 36 -8.05 -2.55 6.32
N VAL A 37 -6.97 -1.79 6.51
CA VAL A 37 -6.87 -0.39 6.09
C VAL A 37 -5.95 -0.34 4.88
N VAL A 38 -6.42 0.31 3.80
CA VAL A 38 -5.64 0.55 2.59
C VAL A 38 -5.52 2.05 2.37
N ASP A 39 -4.30 2.55 2.50
CA ASP A 39 -3.95 3.95 2.26
C ASP A 39 -3.29 4.09 0.91
N PHE A 40 -4.00 4.71 -0.03
CA PHE A 40 -3.46 5.09 -1.33
C PHE A 40 -2.72 6.42 -1.20
N ALA A 41 -1.44 6.41 -1.57
CA ALA A 41 -0.55 7.54 -1.35
C ALA A 41 0.21 7.93 -2.62
N GLN A 42 0.73 9.15 -2.59
CA GLN A 42 1.58 9.72 -3.61
C GLN A 42 2.93 10.08 -3.02
N MET A 43 3.99 9.64 -3.68
CA MET A 43 5.36 10.11 -3.45
C MET A 43 5.86 10.72 -4.74
N LEU A 44 6.17 12.02 -4.70
CA LEU A 44 6.67 12.76 -5.85
C LEU A 44 8.19 12.95 -5.73
N PRO A 45 8.96 12.90 -6.84
CA PRO A 45 10.37 13.21 -6.83
C PRO A 45 10.65 14.58 -6.22
N GLY A 46 11.63 14.67 -5.32
CA GLY A 46 12.01 15.92 -4.66
C GLY A 46 11.11 16.33 -3.48
N MET A 47 10.07 15.55 -3.14
CA MET A 47 9.30 15.75 -1.91
C MET A 47 9.80 14.83 -0.80
N PRO A 48 10.07 15.36 0.41
CA PRO A 48 10.63 14.57 1.50
C PRO A 48 9.60 13.66 2.18
N LYS A 49 8.30 13.81 1.87
CA LYS A 49 7.21 13.08 2.53
C LYS A 49 6.18 12.64 1.50
N ALA A 50 5.70 11.41 1.67
CA ALA A 50 4.52 10.96 0.95
C ALA A 50 3.24 11.57 1.53
N LYS A 51 2.22 11.71 0.69
CA LYS A 51 0.89 12.18 1.08
C LYS A 51 -0.14 11.10 0.82
N VAL A 52 -0.90 10.72 1.85
CA VAL A 52 -2.09 9.87 1.70
C VAL A 52 -3.18 10.70 1.04
N GLN A 53 -3.77 10.15 -0.04
CA GLN A 53 -4.82 10.81 -0.79
C GLN A 53 -6.19 10.18 -0.53
N THR A 54 -6.22 8.87 -0.29
CA THR A 54 -7.46 8.15 0.01
C THR A 54 -7.17 7.01 0.98
N ARG A 55 -8.05 6.85 1.98
CA ARG A 55 -8.04 5.74 2.92
C ARG A 55 -9.32 4.93 2.75
N VAL A 56 -9.19 3.63 2.60
CA VAL A 56 -10.31 2.69 2.52
C VAL A 56 -10.22 1.70 3.67
N LEU A 57 -11.32 1.54 4.42
CA LEU A 57 -11.44 0.55 5.48
C LEU A 57 -12.31 -0.60 4.98
N LEU A 58 -11.84 -1.83 5.18
CA LEU A 58 -12.52 -3.04 4.74
C LEU A 58 -12.57 -4.02 5.90
N THR A 59 -13.61 -4.86 5.95
CA THR A 59 -13.53 -6.10 6.72
C THR A 59 -12.54 -7.06 6.06
N PRO A 60 -11.93 -8.01 6.79
CA PRO A 60 -11.05 -9.02 6.19
C PRO A 60 -11.70 -9.80 5.05
N ALA A 61 -13.01 -10.08 5.14
CA ALA A 61 -13.77 -10.74 4.09
C ALA A 61 -13.84 -9.89 2.81
N ASN A 62 -14.15 -8.60 2.94
CA ASN A 62 -14.20 -7.67 1.80
C ASN A 62 -12.83 -7.46 1.17
N ALA A 63 -11.76 -7.37 1.98
CA ALA A 63 -10.40 -7.28 1.48
C ALA A 63 -10.01 -8.52 0.66
N LYS A 64 -10.38 -9.72 1.10
CA LYS A 64 -10.15 -10.96 0.36
C LYS A 64 -10.89 -10.98 -0.98
N MET A 65 -12.15 -10.54 -0.99
CA MET A 65 -12.94 -10.42 -2.24
C MET A 65 -12.31 -9.41 -3.21
N LEU A 66 -11.86 -8.26 -2.71
CA LEU A 66 -11.16 -7.26 -3.49
C LEU A 66 -9.89 -7.82 -4.13
N TRP A 67 -9.04 -8.51 -3.36
CA TRP A 67 -7.81 -9.12 -3.87
C TRP A 67 -8.09 -10.11 -5.00
N GLN A 68 -9.08 -10.99 -4.83
CA GLN A 68 -9.47 -11.96 -5.85
C GLN A 68 -9.97 -11.26 -7.14
N ALA A 69 -10.86 -10.28 -6.99
CA ALA A 69 -11.40 -9.53 -8.12
C ALA A 69 -10.30 -8.74 -8.86
N LEU A 70 -9.40 -8.09 -8.10
CA LEU A 70 -8.28 -7.34 -8.65
C LEU A 70 -7.31 -8.24 -9.41
N GLY A 71 -6.92 -9.38 -8.82
CA GLY A 71 -6.04 -10.35 -9.48
C GLY A 71 -6.61 -10.89 -10.79
N GLN A 72 -7.91 -11.20 -10.81
CA GLN A 72 -8.59 -11.63 -12.04
C GLN A 72 -8.60 -10.54 -13.12
N ASN A 73 -8.82 -9.29 -12.74
CA ASN A 73 -8.83 -8.16 -13.67
C ASN A 73 -7.42 -7.84 -14.21
N ILE A 74 -6.39 -7.89 -13.37
CA ILE A 74 -4.99 -7.77 -13.80
C ILE A 74 -4.64 -8.88 -14.80
N ALA A 75 -4.96 -10.13 -14.48
CA ALA A 75 -4.70 -11.25 -15.39
C ALA A 75 -5.44 -11.08 -16.72
N LYS A 76 -6.67 -10.55 -16.71
CA LYS A 76 -7.42 -10.23 -17.93
C LYS A 76 -6.77 -9.09 -18.72
N TYR A 77 -6.29 -8.06 -18.06
CA TYR A 77 -5.53 -6.98 -18.67
C TYR A 77 -4.27 -7.54 -19.35
N GLU A 78 -3.46 -8.32 -18.65
CA GLU A 78 -2.20 -8.84 -19.19
C GLU A 78 -2.39 -9.76 -20.39
N ARG A 79 -3.44 -10.59 -20.39
CA ARG A 79 -3.80 -11.41 -21.56
C ARG A 79 -4.12 -10.57 -22.80
N ARG A 80 -4.62 -9.35 -22.60
CA ARG A 80 -5.05 -8.46 -23.70
C ARG A 80 -3.95 -7.48 -24.14
N PHE A 81 -3.15 -6.98 -23.21
CA PHE A 81 -2.21 -5.88 -23.44
C PHE A 81 -0.74 -6.26 -23.25
N GLY A 82 -0.47 -7.50 -22.82
CA GLY A 82 0.88 -7.96 -22.50
C GLY A 82 1.18 -7.90 -21.00
N LYS A 83 2.24 -8.59 -20.58
CA LYS A 83 2.64 -8.68 -19.16
C LYS A 83 3.05 -7.31 -18.62
N ILE A 84 2.64 -7.01 -17.40
CA ILE A 84 3.11 -5.84 -16.68
C ILE A 84 4.58 -6.09 -16.34
N GLY A 85 5.47 -5.23 -16.86
CA GLY A 85 6.90 -5.36 -16.64
C GLY A 85 7.25 -5.16 -15.16
N ALA A 86 8.17 -5.97 -14.64
CA ALA A 86 8.64 -5.88 -13.25
C ALA A 86 9.45 -4.59 -12.94
N GLN A 87 9.61 -3.68 -13.91
CA GLN A 87 10.61 -2.61 -13.88
C GLN A 87 10.07 -1.18 -13.75
N GLN A 88 8.78 -0.97 -13.43
CA GLN A 88 8.23 0.40 -13.31
C GLN A 88 7.60 0.76 -11.97
N ALA A 89 7.61 -0.13 -10.98
CA ALA A 89 7.36 0.26 -9.60
C ALA A 89 8.67 0.13 -8.85
N GLY A 90 9.22 1.25 -8.35
CA GLY A 90 10.22 1.19 -7.29
C GLY A 90 9.61 0.41 -6.14
N GLY A 91 9.99 -0.87 -6.06
CA GLY A 91 9.25 -1.88 -5.31
C GLY A 91 9.12 -1.49 -3.86
N PHE A 92 7.87 -1.44 -3.39
CA PHE A 92 7.55 -1.42 -1.99
C PHE A 92 7.74 -2.84 -1.45
N ASP A 93 8.74 -3.04 -0.60
CA ASP A 93 8.83 -4.25 0.21
C ASP A 93 8.30 -3.92 1.63
N PRO A 94 7.09 -4.38 1.98
CA PRO A 94 6.47 -4.12 3.28
C PRO A 94 7.20 -4.78 4.44
N LYS A 95 8.08 -5.78 4.20
CA LYS A 95 8.85 -6.43 5.26
C LYS A 95 10.17 -5.74 5.56
N SER A 96 10.79 -5.13 4.54
CA SER A 96 11.99 -4.32 4.77
C SER A 96 11.65 -2.89 5.18
N GLY A 97 10.43 -2.42 4.92
CA GLY A 97 10.12 -1.02 5.12
C GLY A 97 10.92 -0.15 4.15
N ILE A 98 11.16 -0.61 2.92
CA ILE A 98 11.94 0.14 1.93
C ILE A 98 11.07 0.47 0.71
N LEU A 99 11.04 1.76 0.37
CA LEU A 99 10.42 2.32 -0.83
C LEU A 99 11.52 3.01 -1.66
N GLY A 100 11.90 2.43 -2.80
CA GLY A 100 12.86 3.07 -3.71
C GLY A 100 14.23 3.39 -3.09
N GLY A 101 14.70 2.58 -2.13
CA GLY A 101 15.93 2.82 -1.38
C GLY A 101 15.76 3.67 -0.12
N MET A 102 14.54 4.15 0.17
CA MET A 102 14.22 4.92 1.37
C MET A 102 13.57 4.03 2.44
N GLN A 103 14.18 3.93 3.62
CA GLN A 103 13.60 3.27 4.78
C GLN A 103 12.43 4.12 5.33
N TRP A 104 11.24 3.54 5.45
CA TRP A 104 10.07 4.17 6.09
C TRP A 104 9.62 3.28 7.25
N THR A 105 9.32 3.89 8.39
CA THR A 105 8.73 3.23 9.56
C THR A 105 7.25 3.61 9.65
N VAL A 106 6.37 2.62 9.79
CA VAL A 106 4.94 2.85 10.01
C VAL A 106 4.73 3.16 11.49
N GLY A 107 4.57 4.44 11.82
CA GLY A 107 4.10 4.90 13.13
C GLY A 107 5.11 4.65 14.26
N GLY A 108 5.70 5.73 14.77
CA GLY A 108 6.73 5.67 15.81
C GLY A 108 6.32 4.83 17.02
N ASP A 109 7.12 3.81 17.28
CA ASP A 109 7.67 3.62 18.61
C ASP A 109 8.57 4.83 18.92
N ASP A 110 7.96 5.82 19.57
CA ASP A 110 8.66 6.92 20.25
C ASP A 110 9.37 6.37 21.51
N SER A 111 10.25 5.38 21.33
CA SER A 111 11.31 5.10 22.29
C SER A 111 12.54 5.85 21.81
N GLY A 112 12.64 7.09 22.27
CA GLY A 112 13.85 7.89 22.14
C GLY A 112 15.02 7.15 22.77
N ASP A 113 15.86 6.59 21.92
CA ASP A 113 17.27 6.33 22.19
C ASP A 113 18.02 6.87 20.97
N GLU A 114 18.31 8.18 20.98
CA GLU A 114 19.44 8.67 20.19
C GLU A 114 20.68 7.99 20.76
N PRO A 115 21.50 7.28 19.95
CA PRO A 115 22.77 6.79 20.45
C PRO A 115 23.64 8.00 20.79
N GLU A 116 24.04 8.12 22.06
CA GLU A 116 25.03 9.11 22.48
C GLU A 116 26.29 8.97 21.61
N PRO A 117 26.88 10.08 21.12
CA PRO A 117 28.13 10.00 20.38
C PRO A 117 29.23 9.48 21.31
N ASP A 118 29.85 8.35 20.94
CA ASP A 118 31.03 7.77 21.60
C ASP A 118 32.12 8.84 21.79
N THR A 119 32.21 9.39 23.00
CA THR A 119 33.34 10.21 23.44
C THR A 119 34.44 9.29 23.95
N ASP A 120 35.10 8.59 23.04
CA ASP A 120 36.38 7.93 23.33
C ASP A 120 37.26 7.94 22.08
N ALA A 121 37.75 9.14 21.74
CA ALA A 121 38.94 9.27 20.91
C ALA A 121 40.17 9.20 21.83
N PRO A 122 41.13 8.28 21.63
CA PRO A 122 42.35 8.28 22.42
C PRO A 122 43.17 9.51 22.05
N GLU A 123 43.52 10.31 23.07
CA GLU A 123 44.47 11.41 22.97
C GLU A 123 45.78 10.88 22.38
N LYS A 124 46.16 11.39 21.21
CA LYS A 124 47.53 11.25 20.74
C LYS A 124 48.40 12.12 21.62
N GLU A 125 49.06 11.50 22.60
CA GLU A 125 50.19 12.11 23.28
C GLU A 125 51.21 12.56 22.23
N THR A 126 51.51 13.85 22.28
CA THR A 126 52.60 14.47 21.54
C THR A 126 53.72 14.72 22.53
N SER A 127 54.80 13.93 22.44
CA SER A 127 56.20 14.31 22.67
C SER A 127 57.12 13.11 22.50
#